data_AF-A0A5S5AUM5-F1
#
_entry.id   AF-A0A5S5AUM5-F1
#
_cell.length_a   1.000
_cell.length_b   1.000
_cell.length_c   1.000
_cell.angle_alpha   90.00
_cell.angle_beta   90.00
_cell.angle_gamma   90.00
#
_symmetry.space_group_name_H-M   'P 1'
#
loop_
_entity.id
_entity.type
_entity.pdbx_description
1 polymer ?
#
loop_
_entity_poly.entity_id
_entity_poly.type
_entity_poly.pdbx_seq_one_letter_code
_entity_poly.pdbx_strand_id
1 'polypeptide(L)'
;MERDPADPKREAKDRKCMSQEYKVIVEEWIKGSGEKQLQVVYPEYTITTEGERIDEPYIALKPGHRYLLFLHKDVSNNFYSGVGEPWQFQLLNSKAQMQTAYEGKELEKLMAFTEDELLRQVRDASR
;
A
#
# COMPACT_ATOMS: atom_id res chain seq x y z
N MET A 1 10.71 14.83 -11.32
CA MET A 1 11.93 15.34 -10.69
C MET A 1 12.24 16.68 -11.32
N GLU A 2 11.85 17.78 -10.69
CA GLU A 2 12.20 19.12 -11.18
C GLU A 2 13.60 19.50 -10.67
N ARG A 3 14.44 20.01 -11.57
CA ARG A 3 15.78 20.51 -11.26
C ARG A 3 15.66 21.92 -10.67
N ASP A 4 16.62 22.30 -9.83
CA ASP A 4 16.70 23.66 -9.28
C ASP A 4 16.69 24.71 -10.41
N PRO A 5 15.70 25.61 -10.47
CA PRO A 5 15.63 26.63 -11.52
C PRO A 5 16.75 27.68 -11.45
N ALA A 6 17.46 27.79 -10.33
CA ALA A 6 18.61 28.68 -10.16
C ALA A 6 19.96 28.00 -10.49
N ASP A 7 20.04 26.67 -10.48
CA ASP A 7 21.22 25.90 -10.88
C ASP A 7 20.85 24.52 -11.46
N PRO A 8 20.66 24.40 -12.79
CA PRO A 8 20.22 23.15 -13.42
C PRO A 8 21.24 22.01 -13.37
N LYS A 9 22.43 22.23 -12.78
CA LYS A 9 23.46 21.20 -12.54
C LYS A 9 23.47 20.68 -11.10
N ARG A 10 22.73 21.30 -10.17
CA ARG A 10 22.53 20.79 -8.81
C ARG A 10 21.30 19.89 -8.76
N GLU A 11 21.48 18.68 -8.25
CA GLU A 11 20.35 17.89 -7.76
C GLU A 11 19.67 18.71 -6.65
N ALA A 12 18.36 18.92 -6.76
CA ALA A 12 17.61 19.70 -5.79
C ALA A 12 17.77 19.06 -4.41
N LYS A 13 18.17 19.85 -3.40
CA LYS A 13 18.40 19.39 -2.02
C LYS A 13 17.30 18.40 -1.60
N ASP A 14 17.75 17.20 -1.29
CA ASP A 14 16.99 15.97 -1.46
C ASP A 14 15.77 15.89 -0.54
N ARG A 15 14.57 15.77 -1.12
CA ARG A 15 13.40 15.24 -0.39
C ARG A 15 13.72 13.79 -0.05
N LYS A 16 13.89 13.48 1.24
CA LYS A 16 14.16 12.13 1.71
C LYS A 16 12.86 11.46 2.11
N CYS A 17 12.50 10.39 1.40
CA CYS A 17 11.39 9.53 1.76
C CYS A 17 11.96 8.34 2.54
N MET A 18 11.44 8.11 3.74
CA MET A 18 11.75 6.93 4.53
C MET A 18 10.60 5.94 4.36
N SER A 19 10.94 4.70 4.03
CA SER A 19 9.95 3.67 3.70
C SER A 19 10.13 2.44 4.57
N GLN A 20 9.02 1.79 4.86
CA GLN A 20 8.95 0.48 5.43
C GLN A 20 8.85 -0.59 4.35
N GLU A 21 9.52 -1.69 4.59
CA GLU A 21 9.75 -2.75 3.63
C GLU A 21 9.29 -4.09 4.20
N TYR A 22 8.32 -4.73 3.52
CA TYR A 22 7.71 -5.97 3.95
C TYR A 22 7.96 -7.10 2.95
N LYS A 23 8.39 -8.25 3.47
CA LYS A 23 8.40 -9.49 2.71
C LYS A 23 7.08 -10.22 2.93
N VAL A 24 6.24 -10.26 1.90
CA VAL A 24 4.92 -10.89 1.95
C VAL A 24 4.97 -12.24 1.23
N ILE A 25 4.43 -13.28 1.86
CA ILE A 25 4.25 -14.59 1.23
C ILE A 25 2.86 -14.62 0.61
N VAL A 26 2.76 -14.95 -0.68
CA VAL A 26 1.50 -14.98 -1.43
C VAL A 26 0.84 -16.35 -1.27
N GLU A 27 -0.34 -16.36 -0.68
CA GLU A 27 -1.21 -17.55 -0.64
C GLU A 27 -1.92 -17.75 -1.99
N GLU A 28 -2.47 -16.67 -2.56
CA GLU A 28 -3.24 -16.69 -3.80
C GLU A 28 -3.14 -15.34 -4.54
N TRP A 29 -3.05 -15.41 -5.87
CA TRP A 29 -3.28 -14.26 -6.75
C TRP A 29 -4.74 -14.26 -7.22
N ILE A 30 -5.56 -13.33 -6.72
CA ILE A 30 -6.96 -13.21 -7.14
C ILE A 30 -7.06 -12.54 -8.53
N LYS A 31 -6.25 -11.51 -8.76
CA LYS A 31 -6.12 -10.82 -10.04
C LYS A 31 -4.66 -10.69 -10.42
N GLY A 32 -4.35 -11.00 -11.68
CA GLY A 32 -2.97 -11.07 -12.16
C GLY A 32 -2.28 -12.36 -11.79
N SER A 33 -0.95 -12.38 -11.91
CA SER A 33 -0.09 -13.49 -11.53
C SER A 33 1.31 -12.97 -11.23
N GLY A 34 2.05 -13.70 -10.40
CA GLY A 34 3.39 -13.27 -10.02
C GLY A 34 4.07 -14.25 -9.08
N GLU A 35 5.09 -13.74 -8.40
CA GLU A 35 5.95 -14.51 -7.51
C GLU A 35 5.21 -14.93 -6.23
N LYS A 36 5.73 -15.96 -5.55
CA LYS A 36 5.21 -16.42 -4.26
C LYS A 36 5.66 -15.55 -3.08
N GLN A 37 6.61 -14.66 -3.32
CA GLN A 37 7.13 -13.74 -2.32
C GLN A 37 7.22 -12.36 -2.96
N LEU A 38 6.70 -11.34 -2.27
CA LEU A 38 6.69 -9.96 -2.73
C LEU A 38 7.47 -9.09 -1.76
N GLN A 39 8.22 -8.14 -2.31
CA GLN A 39 8.74 -7.00 -1.56
C GLN A 39 7.72 -5.87 -1.67
N VAL A 40 7.06 -5.54 -0.57
CA VAL A 40 6.03 -4.51 -0.53
C VAL A 40 6.55 -3.31 0.26
N VAL A 41 6.51 -2.14 -0.34
CA VAL A 41 7.19 -0.93 0.17
C VAL A 41 6.18 0.20 0.36
N TYR A 42 6.23 0.84 1.52
CA TYR A 42 5.35 1.96 1.88
C TYR A 42 6.14 3.09 2.50
N PRO A 43 5.91 4.35 2.11
CA PRO A 43 6.54 5.48 2.76
C PRO A 43 5.97 5.64 4.18
N GLU A 44 6.84 5.78 5.18
CA GLU A 44 6.45 6.10 6.56
C GLU A 44 6.33 7.62 6.73
N TYR A 45 7.31 8.35 6.22
CA TYR A 45 7.35 9.79 6.30
C TYR A 45 8.26 10.40 5.25
N THR A 46 7.95 11.64 4.88
CA THR A 46 8.79 12.50 4.06
C THR A 46 9.50 13.51 4.97
N ILE A 47 10.81 13.73 4.76
CA ILE A 47 11.50 14.92 5.26
C ILE A 47 11.54 15.96 4.13
N THR A 48 10.97 17.13 4.38
CA THR A 48 10.96 18.26 3.43
C THR A 48 12.35 18.90 3.34
N THR A 49 12.53 19.78 2.35
CA THR A 49 13.75 20.58 2.21
C THR A 49 14.06 21.46 3.41
N GLU A 50 13.04 21.80 4.20
CA GLU A 50 13.13 22.62 5.42
C GLU A 50 13.40 21.76 6.67
N GLY A 51 13.50 20.44 6.51
CA GLY A 51 13.74 19.49 7.60
C GLY A 51 12.47 19.06 8.33
N GLU A 52 11.29 19.48 7.86
CA GLU A 52 10.01 19.09 8.46
C GLU A 52 9.67 17.64 8.13
N ARG A 53 9.21 16.90 9.13
CA ARG A 53 8.70 15.54 8.97
C ARG A 53 7.21 15.60 8.68
N ILE A 54 6.80 15.06 7.54
CA ILE A 54 5.41 14.83 7.17
C ILE A 54 5.17 13.33 7.23
N ASP A 55 4.41 12.89 8.23
CA ASP A 55 4.01 11.49 8.34
C ASP A 55 3.00 11.16 7.24
N GLU A 56 3.22 10.02 6.58
CA GLU A 56 2.29 9.53 5.59
C GLU A 56 1.15 8.76 6.30
N PRO A 57 -0.11 8.95 5.89
CA PRO A 57 -1.27 8.38 6.58
C PRO A 57 -1.46 6.90 6.20
N TYR A 58 -0.43 6.06 6.39
CA TYR A 58 -0.50 4.63 6.12
C TYR A 58 -0.61 3.81 7.40
N ILE A 59 -1.46 2.77 7.37
CA ILE A 59 -1.50 1.75 8.41
C ILE A 59 -0.50 0.66 8.06
N ALA A 60 0.49 0.47 8.93
CA ALA A 60 1.53 -0.55 8.78
C ALA A 60 0.96 -1.98 8.77
N LEU A 61 1.55 -2.85 7.93
CA LEU A 61 1.26 -4.29 7.96
C LEU A 61 1.85 -4.91 9.23
N LYS A 62 1.12 -5.87 9.82
CA LYS A 62 1.59 -6.59 11.01
C LYS A 62 2.17 -7.94 10.59
N PRO A 63 3.43 -8.25 10.92
CA PRO A 63 4.02 -9.55 10.64
C PRO A 63 3.19 -10.69 11.24
N GLY A 64 3.05 -11.80 10.50
CA GLY A 64 2.29 -12.97 10.95
C GLY A 64 0.77 -12.88 10.79
N HIS A 65 0.25 -11.78 10.24
CA HIS A 65 -1.17 -11.65 9.92
C HIS A 65 -1.43 -11.86 8.41
N ARG A 66 -2.65 -12.28 8.10
CA ARG A 66 -3.12 -12.48 6.72
C ARG A 66 -3.88 -11.25 6.23
N TYR A 67 -3.68 -10.92 4.96
CA TYR A 67 -4.25 -9.73 4.32
C TYR A 67 -4.71 -10.04 2.90
N LEU A 68 -5.76 -9.34 2.47
CA LEU A 68 -6.03 -9.08 1.07
C LEU A 68 -5.40 -7.72 0.71
N LEU A 69 -4.53 -7.70 -0.30
CA LEU A 69 -3.80 -6.51 -0.72
C LEU A 69 -4.10 -6.14 -2.18
N PHE A 70 -4.31 -4.85 -2.43
CA PHE A 70 -4.41 -4.25 -3.76
C PHE A 70 -3.10 -3.55 -4.08
N LEU A 71 -2.31 -4.12 -4.98
CA LEU A 71 -0.93 -3.72 -5.23
C LEU A 71 -0.66 -3.37 -6.70
N HIS A 72 0.28 -2.45 -6.92
CA HIS A 72 0.90 -2.15 -8.19
C HIS A 72 2.37 -2.55 -8.15
N LYS A 73 2.88 -3.12 -9.24
CA LYS A 73 4.29 -3.48 -9.37
C LYS A 73 5.07 -2.33 -10.00
N ASP A 74 6.08 -1.84 -9.28
CA ASP A 74 7.10 -0.98 -9.87
C ASP A 74 8.04 -1.82 -10.74
N VAL A 75 8.03 -1.55 -12.04
CA VAL A 75 8.80 -2.33 -13.04
C VAL A 75 10.30 -2.04 -12.95
N SER A 76 10.70 -0.86 -12.48
CA SER A 76 12.09 -0.42 -12.41
C SER A 76 12.81 -1.00 -11.20
N ASN A 77 12.12 -1.14 -10.07
CA ASN A 77 12.73 -1.51 -8.79
C ASN A 77 12.26 -2.85 -8.24
N ASN A 78 11.37 -3.55 -8.97
CA ASN A 78 10.82 -4.86 -8.63
C ASN A 78 10.20 -4.95 -7.22
N PHE A 79 9.62 -3.86 -6.73
CA PHE A 79 8.80 -3.84 -5.52
C PHE A 79 7.33 -3.58 -5.85
N TYR A 80 6.47 -3.81 -4.86
CA TYR A 80 5.05 -3.54 -4.93
C TYR A 80 4.67 -2.40 -3.98
N SER A 81 3.71 -1.59 -4.38
CA SER A 81 3.12 -0.53 -3.55
C SER A 81 1.59 -0.60 -3.58
N GLY A 82 0.93 -0.07 -2.55
CA GLY A 82 -0.54 -0.06 -2.45
C GLY A 82 -1.20 0.79 -3.53
N VAL A 83 -2.39 0.39 -3.98
CA VAL A 83 -3.19 1.12 -4.99
C VAL A 83 -4.56 1.47 -4.44
N GLY A 84 -4.85 2.77 -4.44
CA GLY A 84 -6.14 3.30 -4.01
C GLY A 84 -6.37 3.17 -2.49
N GLU A 85 -7.51 3.65 -2.04
CA GLU A 85 -7.96 3.49 -0.65
C GLU A 85 -9.35 2.83 -0.66
N PRO A 86 -9.56 1.72 0.08
CA PRO A 86 -8.57 1.00 0.89
C PRO A 86 -7.72 0.04 0.04
N TRP A 87 -6.40 0.04 0.23
CA TRP A 87 -5.51 -0.91 -0.46
C TRP A 87 -5.28 -2.21 0.33
N GLN A 88 -5.73 -2.30 1.57
CA GLN A 88 -5.55 -3.48 2.41
C GLN A 88 -6.75 -3.79 3.29
N PHE A 89 -7.04 -5.09 3.41
CA PHE A 89 -8.01 -5.65 4.34
C PHE A 89 -7.31 -6.73 5.15
N GLN A 90 -7.33 -6.60 6.48
CA GLN A 90 -6.83 -7.63 7.37
C GLN A 90 -7.87 -8.76 7.47
N LEU A 91 -7.43 -10.00 7.28
CA LEU A 91 -8.28 -11.19 7.36
C LEU A 91 -8.07 -11.87 8.72
N LEU A 92 -9.07 -11.82 9.59
CA LEU A 92 -8.98 -12.35 10.96
C LEU A 92 -10.32 -12.94 11.42
N ASN A 93 -10.29 -14.19 11.92
CA ASN A 93 -11.46 -14.85 12.50
C ASN A 93 -12.70 -14.81 11.58
N SER A 94 -12.51 -15.16 10.30
CA SER A 94 -13.55 -15.14 9.25
C SER A 94 -14.13 -13.75 8.94
N LYS A 95 -13.49 -12.67 9.40
CA LYS A 95 -13.84 -11.29 9.09
C LYS A 95 -12.77 -10.64 8.24
N ALA A 96 -13.18 -9.74 7.36
CA ALA A 96 -12.29 -8.83 6.67
C ALA A 96 -12.44 -7.44 7.26
N GLN A 97 -11.37 -6.92 7.84
CA GLN A 97 -11.31 -5.60 8.44
C GLN A 97 -10.51 -4.66 7.53
N MET A 98 -11.21 -3.69 6.95
CA MET A 98 -10.59 -2.61 6.18
C MET A 98 -9.55 -1.87 7.03
N GLN A 99 -8.36 -1.65 6.49
CA GLN A 99 -7.29 -0.89 7.13
C GLN A 99 -7.02 0.38 6.31
N THR A 100 -7.53 1.52 6.75
CA THR A 100 -7.29 2.82 6.12
C THR A 100 -7.22 3.91 7.19
N ALA A 101 -6.35 4.90 6.98
CA ALA A 101 -6.30 6.09 7.82
C ALA A 101 -7.26 7.19 7.34
N TYR A 102 -7.91 6.97 6.19
CA TYR A 102 -8.83 7.94 5.60
C TYR A 102 -10.26 7.70 6.11
N GLU A 103 -10.93 8.78 6.50
CA GLU A 103 -12.34 8.75 6.89
C GLU A 103 -13.22 9.11 5.68
N GLY A 104 -14.26 8.33 5.42
CA GLY A 104 -15.19 8.61 4.32
C GLY A 104 -16.44 7.73 4.34
N LYS A 105 -17.61 8.33 4.04
CA LYS A 105 -18.91 7.63 4.02
C LYS A 105 -18.98 6.45 3.03
N GLU A 106 -18.18 6.49 1.97
CA GLU A 106 -18.10 5.37 1.02
C GLU A 106 -17.30 4.20 1.59
N LEU A 107 -16.30 4.47 2.42
CA LEU A 107 -15.52 3.48 3.13
C LEU A 107 -16.35 2.80 4.22
N GLU A 108 -17.31 3.50 4.83
CA GLU A 108 -18.21 2.92 5.85
C GLU A 108 -19.02 1.73 5.31
N LYS A 109 -19.40 1.76 4.02
CA LYS A 109 -20.10 0.66 3.34
C LYS A 109 -19.23 -0.58 3.15
N LEU A 110 -17.90 -0.43 3.25
CA LEU A 110 -16.92 -1.50 3.13
C LEU A 110 -16.47 -2.07 4.48
N MET A 111 -17.01 -1.57 5.62
CA MET A 111 -16.50 -1.89 6.96
C MET A 111 -16.98 -3.21 7.56
N ALA A 112 -17.96 -3.90 6.95
CA ALA A 112 -18.55 -5.11 7.51
C ALA A 112 -18.66 -6.22 6.48
N PHE A 113 -17.54 -6.90 6.22
CA PHE A 113 -17.52 -8.11 5.40
C PHE A 113 -17.03 -9.31 6.19
N THR A 114 -17.65 -10.46 5.94
CA THR A 114 -16.95 -11.73 6.15
C THR A 114 -15.81 -11.86 5.12
N GLU A 115 -14.81 -12.66 5.45
CA GLU A 115 -13.72 -12.95 4.52
C GLU A 115 -14.25 -13.49 3.18
N ASP A 116 -15.18 -14.44 3.23
CA ASP A 116 -15.76 -15.08 2.03
C ASP A 116 -16.52 -14.09 1.14
N GLU A 117 -17.29 -13.18 1.73
CA GLU A 117 -18.04 -12.16 0.98
C GLU A 117 -17.09 -11.22 0.25
N LEU A 118 -16.04 -10.74 0.92
CA LEU A 118 -15.05 -9.86 0.33
C LEU A 118 -14.32 -10.56 -0.83
N LEU A 119 -13.81 -11.77 -0.59
CA LEU A 119 -13.09 -12.53 -1.60
C LEU A 119 -13.96 -12.84 -2.82
N ARG A 120 -15.24 -13.17 -2.62
CA ARG A 120 -16.20 -13.37 -3.72
C ARG A 120 -16.40 -12.09 -4.53
N GLN A 121 -16.68 -10.96 -3.88
CA GLN A 121 -16.89 -9.69 -4.59
C GLN A 121 -15.67 -9.28 -5.42
N VAL A 122 -14.47 -9.42 -4.85
CA VAL A 122 -13.23 -9.05 -5.54
C VAL A 122 -12.97 -9.98 -6.73
N ARG A 123 -13.25 -11.27 -6.60
CA ARG A 123 -13.17 -12.24 -7.71
C ARG A 123 -14.17 -11.91 -8.82
N ASP A 124 -15.41 -11.56 -8.47
CA ASP A 124 -16.44 -11.22 -9.45
C ASP A 124 -16.12 -9.92 -10.19
N ALA A 125 -15.58 -8.90 -9.50
CA ALA A 125 -15.12 -7.65 -10.09
C ALA A 125 -13.85 -7.79 -10.95
N SER A 126 -13.19 -8.95 -10.89
CA SER A 126 -11.95 -9.23 -11.65
C SER A 126 -12.16 -10.02 -12.93
N ARG A 127 -13.41 -10.41 -13.24
CA ARG A 127 -13.81 -11.06 -14.49
C ARG A 127 -14.08 -10.03 -15.60
#